data_AF-A0A948C3B1-F1
#
_entry.id   AF-A0A948C3B1-F1
#
_cell.length_a   1.000
_cell.length_b   1.000
_cell.length_c   1.000
_cell.angle_alpha   90.00
_cell.angle_beta   90.00
_cell.angle_gamma   90.00
#
_symmetry.space_group_name_H-M   'P 1'
#
loop_
_entity.id
_entity.type
_entity.pdbx_description
1 polymer ?
#
loop_
_entity_poly.entity_id
_entity_poly.type
_entity_poly.pdbx_seq_one_letter_code
_entity_poly.pdbx_strand_id
1 'polypeptide(L)' 'MGTFVLSSENYEGYYLKAQQAREQLIADMNKIYEKYDIILTPTVPEVAWKLGKNADDPLKEYLADLYTVPANMA' A
#
# COMPACT_ATOMS: atom_id res chain seq x y z
N MET A 1 11.60 -9.62 -5.83
CA MET A 1 11.55 -8.71 -4.65
C MET A 1 11.58 -9.46 -3.33
N GLY A 2 10.76 -10.50 -3.11
CA GLY A 2 10.69 -11.21 -1.82
C GLY A 2 12.03 -11.71 -1.25
N THR A 3 12.83 -12.41 -2.04
CA THR A 3 14.15 -12.92 -1.60
C THR A 3 15.15 -11.82 -1.23
N PHE A 4 15.05 -10.66 -1.89
CA PHE A 4 15.88 -9.50 -1.55
C PHE A 4 15.42 -8.86 -0.24
N VAL A 5 14.11 -8.63 -0.09
CA VAL A 5 13.52 -8.01 1.10
C VAL A 5 13.69 -8.89 2.35
N LEU A 6 13.75 -10.21 2.19
CA LEU A 6 13.88 -11.17 3.29
C LEU A 6 15.31 -11.67 3.52
N SER A 7 16.30 -11.21 2.75
CA SER A 7 17.69 -11.59 3.00
C SER A 7 18.15 -11.07 4.37
N SER A 8 19.04 -11.79 5.04
CA SER A 8 19.54 -11.41 6.38
C SER A 8 20.09 -9.99 6.45
N GLU A 9 20.70 -9.51 5.36
CA GLU A 9 21.28 -8.17 5.25
C GLU A 9 20.22 -7.06 5.08
N ASN A 10 19.08 -7.37 4.47
CA ASN A 10 18.04 -6.39 4.14
C ASN A 10 16.78 -6.52 5.00
N TYR A 11 16.65 -7.59 5.79
CA TYR A 11 15.45 -7.91 6.55
C TYR A 11 14.99 -6.75 7.43
N GLU A 12 15.89 -6.21 8.25
CA GLU A 12 15.59 -5.06 9.11
C GLU A 12 15.34 -3.79 8.29
N GLY A 13 16.13 -3.59 7.23
CA GLY A 13 16.07 -2.39 6.38
C GLY A 13 14.78 -2.25 5.58
N TYR A 14 14.10 -3.35 5.28
CA TYR A 14 12.93 -3.39 4.39
C TYR A 14 11.73 -4.08 5.03
N TYR A 15 11.83 -5.37 5.38
CA TYR A 15 10.69 -6.14 5.85
C TYR A 15 10.20 -5.67 7.23
N LEU A 16 11.12 -5.54 8.19
CA LEU A 16 10.76 -5.10 9.54
C LEU A 16 10.19 -3.68 9.53
N LYS A 17 10.79 -2.76 8.76
CA LYS A 17 10.25 -1.40 8.57
C LYS A 17 8.86 -1.40 7.94
N ALA A 18 8.61 -2.25 6.94
CA ALA A 18 7.29 -2.36 6.33
C ALA A 18 6.24 -2.86 7.34
N GLN A 19 6.61 -3.80 8.22
CA GLN A 19 5.72 -4.28 9.28
C GLN A 19 5.42 -3.21 10.33
N GLN A 20 6.40 -2.39 10.70
CA GLN A 20 6.18 -1.23 11.58
C GLN A 20 5.25 -0.19 10.94
N ALA A 21 5.43 0.11 9.66
CA ALA A 21 4.52 1.00 8.93
C ALA A 21 3.09 0.46 8.87
N ARG A 22 2.93 -0.86 8.70
CA ARG A 22 1.63 -1.52 8.74
C ARG A 22 0.97 -1.41 10.12
N GLU A 23 1.73 -1.61 11.19
CA GLU A 23 1.22 -1.46 12.57
C GLU A 23 0.72 -0.04 12.82
N GLN A 24 1.47 0.97 12.36
CA GLN A 24 1.05 2.37 12.44
C GLN A 24 -0.25 2.63 11.66
N LEU A 25 -0.37 2.09 10.45
CA LEU A 25 -1.59 2.20 9.64
C LEU A 25 -2.81 1.62 10.37
N ILE A 26 -2.68 0.43 10.96
CA ILE A 26 -3.76 -0.22 11.73
C ILE A 26 -4.17 0.68 12.91
N ALA A 27 -3.20 1.22 13.65
CA ALA A 27 -3.47 2.12 14.77
C ALA A 27 -4.22 3.38 14.33
N ASP A 28 -3.83 3.99 13.21
CA ASP A 28 -4.49 5.17 12.67
C ASP A 28 -5.93 4.86 12.20
N MET A 29 -6.15 3.72 11.55
CA MET A 29 -7.48 3.29 11.13
C MET A 29 -8.40 3.05 12.33
N ASN A 30 -7.92 2.36 13.36
CA ASN A 30 -8.68 2.15 14.60
C ASN A 30 -9.11 3.47 15.24
N LYS A 31 -8.20 4.44 15.30
CA LYS A 31 -8.48 5.77 15.84
C LYS A 31 -9.51 6.56 15.01
N ILE A 32 -9.55 6.36 13.69
CA ILE A 32 -10.57 6.97 12.84
C ILE A 32 -11.93 6.32 13.14
N TYR A 33 -11.98 4.99 13.26
CA TYR A 33 -13.22 4.26 13.55
C TYR A 33 -13.78 4.49 14.96
N GLU A 34 -13.00 5.05 15.90
CA GLU A 34 -13.54 5.56 17.17
C GLU A 34 -14.55 6.71 16.98
N LYS A 35 -14.46 7.44 15.87
CA LYS A 35 -15.24 8.66 15.62
C LYS A 35 -16.19 8.56 14.43
N TYR A 36 -15.96 7.63 13.52
CA TYR A 36 -16.67 7.52 12.26
C TYR A 36 -17.00 6.06 11.96
N ASP A 37 -18.17 5.81 11.36
CA ASP A 37 -18.61 4.45 11.04
C ASP A 37 -18.07 3.95 9.70
N ILE A 38 -17.78 4.87 8.76
CA ILE A 38 -17.40 4.56 7.38
C ILE A 38 -16.32 5.52 6.90
N ILE A 39 -15.35 4.98 6.15
CA ILE A 39 -14.38 5.74 5.37
C ILE A 39 -14.70 5.55 3.88
N LEU A 40 -14.81 6.65 3.13
CA LEU A 40 -15.11 6.62 1.70
C LEU A 40 -13.98 7.31 0.92
N THR A 41 -13.44 6.60 -0.07
CA THR A 41 -12.39 7.09 -0.97
C THR A 41 -12.72 6.68 -2.41
N PRO A 42 -12.16 7.35 -3.44
CA PRO A 42 -12.10 6.78 -4.77
C PRO A 42 -11.39 5.42 -4.72
N THR A 43 -11.83 4.46 -5.53
CA THR A 43 -11.17 3.15 -5.60
C THR A 43 -9.79 3.24 -6.24
N VAL A 44 -9.60 4.17 -7.17
CA VAL A 44 -8.38 4.28 -8.00
C VAL A 44 -8.18 5.77 -8.35
N PRO A 45 -6.93 6.25 -8.51
CA PRO A 45 -6.65 7.67 -8.74
C PRO A 45 -6.97 8.16 -10.15
N GLU A 46 -7.02 7.28 -11.15
CA GLU A 46 -7.27 7.64 -12.56
C GLU A 46 -8.19 6.63 -13.26
N VAL A 47 -8.92 7.04 -14.29
CA VAL A 47 -9.70 6.10 -15.11
C VAL A 47 -8.81 5.10 -15.86
N ALA A 48 -9.41 4.00 -16.32
CA ALA A 48 -8.70 2.97 -17.07
C ALA A 48 -7.87 3.52 -18.24
N TRP A 49 -6.64 3.02 -18.39
CA TRP A 49 -5.74 3.38 -19.47
C TRP A 49 -5.69 2.33 -20.58
N LYS A 50 -5.16 2.73 -21.74
CA LYS A 50 -4.88 1.82 -22.85
C LYS A 50 -3.79 0.82 -22.46
N LEU A 51 -3.89 -0.39 -22.99
CA LEU A 51 -2.84 -1.40 -22.87
C LEU A 51 -1.49 -0.83 -23.30
N GLY A 52 -0.46 -1.12 -22.52
CA GLY A 52 0.91 -0.66 -22.78
C GLY A 52 1.23 0.77 -22.32
N LYS A 53 0.26 1.60 -21.89
CA LYS A 53 0.51 3.01 -21.50
C LYS A 53 1.56 3.17 -20.39
N ASN A 54 1.59 2.24 -19.43
CA ASN A 54 2.50 2.27 -18.27
C ASN A 54 3.56 1.16 -18.30
N ALA A 55 3.73 0.46 -19.43
CA ALA A 55 4.59 -0.74 -19.49
C ALA A 55 6.06 -0.46 -19.15
N ASP A 56 6.53 0.77 -19.42
CA ASP A 56 7.91 1.17 -19.21
C ASP A 56 8.17 1.75 -17.80
N ASP A 57 7.11 1.91 -16.99
CA ASP A 57 7.17 2.54 -15.67
C ASP A 57 6.35 1.74 -14.64
N PRO A 58 6.95 0.73 -13.99
CA PRO A 58 6.25 -0.12 -13.03
C PRO A 58 5.74 0.65 -11.80
N LEU A 59 6.30 1.83 -11.48
CA LEU A 59 5.81 2.64 -10.36
C LEU A 59 4.42 3.22 -10.66
N LYS A 60 4.15 3.61 -11.91
CA LYS A 60 2.81 4.08 -12.31
C LYS A 60 1.76 2.99 -12.16
N GLU A 61 2.12 1.74 -12.44
CA GLU A 61 1.21 0.62 -12.24
C GLU A 61 0.91 0.41 -10.75
N TYR A 62 1.91 0.50 -9.87
CA TYR A 62 1.70 0.35 -8.43
C TYR A 62 0.84 1.46 -7.81
N LEU A 63 0.91 2.68 -8.37
CA LEU A 63 0.07 3.80 -7.90
C LEU A 63 -1.41 3.61 -8.21
N ALA A 64 -1.78 2.70 -9.10
CA ALA A 64 -3.18 2.33 -9.30
C ALA A 64 -3.84 1.86 -8.00
N ASP A 65 -3.11 1.10 -7.18
CA ASP A 65 -3.62 0.50 -5.96
C ASP A 65 -3.48 1.39 -4.71
N LEU A 66 -3.19 2.69 -4.90
CA LEU A 66 -2.94 3.63 -3.81
C LEU A 66 -4.08 3.67 -2.76
N TYR A 67 -5.33 3.57 -3.21
CA TYR A 67 -6.50 3.63 -2.33
C TYR A 67 -7.07 2.25 -1.95
N THR A 68 -6.61 1.17 -2.58
CA THR A 68 -7.10 -0.19 -2.32
C THR A 68 -6.21 -0.94 -1.31
N VAL A 69 -4.89 -0.76 -1.39
CA VAL A 69 -3.93 -1.45 -0.50
C VAL A 69 -4.17 -1.23 0.99
N PRO A 70 -4.51 -0.02 1.47
CA PRO A 70 -4.74 0.19 2.90
C PRO A 70 -5.80 -0.74 3.49
N ALA A 71 -6.86 -1.06 2.74
CA ALA A 71 -7.92 -1.97 3.19
C ALA A 71 -7.47 -3.43 3.34
N ASN A 72 -6.40 -3.85 2.65
CA ASN A 72 -5.83 -5.20 2.79
C ASN A 72 -4.82 -5.28 3.94
N MET A 73 -4.23 -4.13 4.31
CA MET A 73 -3.19 -4.04 5.33
C MET A 73 -3.75 -3.82 6.73
N ALA A 74 -4.86 -3.10 6.83
CA ALA A 74 -5.53 -2.73 8.07
C ALA A 74 -6.52 -3.78 8.58
#